data_AF-A0A8J3EPX3-F1
#
_entry.id   AF-A0A8J3EPX3-F1
#
_cell.length_a   1.000
_cell.length_b   1.000
_cell.length_c   1.000
_cell.angle_alpha   90.00
_cell.angle_beta   90.00
_cell.angle_gamma   90.00
#
_symmetry.space_group_name_H-M   'P 1'
#
loop_
_entity.id
_entity.type
_entity.pdbx_description
1 polymer ?
#
loop_
_entity_poly.entity_id
_entity_poly.type
_entity_poly.pdbx_seq_one_letter_code
_entity_poly.pdbx_strand_id
1 'polypeptide(L)'
;MGMFFLGVGTVIALIVLLFLTAEKKDPALVQADIDQAKGAITPDLEFELQMLLRNGRKIEAIKRVREVSGVGPYAAKQAVDSLARRIDGYSA
;
A
#
# COMPACT_ATOMS: atom_id res chain seq x y z
N MET A 1 -3.07 37.16 -25.44
CA MET A 1 -3.13 35.70 -25.27
C MET A 1 -1.77 35.19 -24.77
N GLY A 2 -1.43 35.32 -23.47
CA GLY A 2 -0.07 34.94 -23.04
C GLY A 2 0.25 34.87 -21.54
N MET A 3 -0.69 35.13 -20.61
CA MET A 3 -0.37 35.22 -19.17
C MET A 3 -1.09 34.17 -18.30
N PHE A 4 -2.08 33.44 -18.84
CA PHE A 4 -2.81 32.39 -18.10
C PHE A 4 -2.00 31.09 -17.94
N PHE A 5 -1.06 30.80 -18.85
CA PHE A 5 -0.22 29.60 -18.77
C PHE A 5 0.89 29.70 -17.70
N LEU A 6 1.36 30.92 -17.39
CA LEU A 6 2.32 31.17 -16.32
C LEU A 6 1.76 30.84 -14.93
N GLY A 7 0.47 31.12 -14.71
CA GLY A 7 -0.20 30.82 -13.44
C GLY A 7 -0.33 29.32 -13.18
N VAL A 8 -0.83 28.57 -14.17
CA VAL A 8 -1.03 27.11 -14.03
C VAL A 8 0.31 26.38 -13.92
N GLY A 9 1.32 26.77 -14.73
CA GLY A 9 2.65 26.19 -14.67
C GLY A 9 3.32 26.41 -13.30
N THR A 10 3.16 27.60 -12.71
CA THR A 10 3.71 27.91 -11.38
C THR A 10 3.00 27.15 -10.28
N VAL A 11 1.67 27.03 -10.33
CA VAL A 11 0.91 26.25 -9.34
C VAL A 11 1.26 24.77 -9.41
N ILE A 12 1.39 24.20 -10.62
CA ILE A 12 1.86 22.83 -10.80
C ILE A 12 3.30 22.70 -10.29
N ALA A 13 4.19 23.63 -10.61
CA ALA A 13 5.57 23.63 -10.13
C ALA A 13 5.64 23.70 -8.60
N LEU A 14 4.79 24.49 -7.94
CA LEU A 14 4.71 24.59 -6.48
C LEU A 14 4.12 23.34 -5.85
N ILE A 15 3.10 22.72 -6.45
CA ILE A 15 2.56 21.44 -6.00
C ILE A 15 3.62 20.35 -6.13
N VAL A 16 4.34 20.31 -7.25
CA VAL A 16 5.45 19.39 -7.47
C VAL A 16 6.58 19.66 -6.48
N LEU A 17 6.93 20.93 -6.22
CA LEU A 17 7.94 21.30 -5.23
C LEU A 17 7.54 20.87 -3.81
N LEU A 18 6.25 21.02 -3.45
CA LEU A 18 5.66 20.53 -2.20
C LEU A 18 5.70 18.99 -2.12
N PHE A 19 5.40 18.30 -3.21
CA PHE A 19 5.49 16.84 -3.26
C PHE A 19 6.93 16.31 -3.24
N LEU A 20 7.88 17.05 -3.84
CA LEU A 20 9.31 16.71 -3.83
C LEU A 20 9.96 16.97 -2.45
N THR A 21 9.33 17.78 -1.61
CA THR A 21 9.73 18.02 -0.22
C THR A 21 8.97 17.15 0.79
N ALA A 22 7.99 16.36 0.35
CA ALA A 22 7.30 15.40 1.21
C ALA A 22 8.32 14.39 1.74
N GLU A 23 8.57 14.48 3.05
CA GLU A 23 9.57 13.73 3.80
C GLU A 23 9.59 12.25 3.41
N LYS A 24 10.79 11.76 3.13
CA LYS A 24 11.08 10.33 3.06
C LYS A 24 10.64 9.74 4.40
N LYS A 25 9.45 9.15 4.46
CA LYS A 25 9.05 8.28 5.57
C LYS A 25 10.21 7.34 5.81
N ASP A 26 10.82 7.46 6.98
CA ASP A 26 12.07 6.79 7.33
C ASP A 26 11.98 5.33 6.86
N PRO A 27 12.83 4.89 5.91
CA PRO A 27 12.65 3.60 5.24
C PRO A 27 12.64 2.44 6.24
N ALA A 28 13.30 2.62 7.40
CA ALA A 28 13.28 1.66 8.50
C ALA A 28 11.89 1.52 9.15
N LEU A 29 11.16 2.62 9.38
CA LEU A 29 9.82 2.59 9.95
C LEU A 29 8.82 1.92 9.00
N VAL A 30 8.95 2.18 7.70
CA VAL A 30 8.11 1.54 6.67
C VAL A 30 8.34 0.03 6.64
N GLN A 31 9.60 -0.41 6.77
CA GLN A 31 9.92 -1.83 6.78
C GLN A 31 9.39 -2.51 8.04
N ALA A 32 9.51 -1.88 9.22
CA ALA A 32 8.95 -2.38 10.46
C ALA A 32 7.43 -2.58 10.38
N ASP A 33 6.70 -1.60 9.81
CA ASP A 33 5.26 -1.73 9.58
C ASP A 33 4.93 -2.90 8.63
N ILE A 34 5.72 -3.11 7.58
CA ILE A 34 5.53 -4.24 6.65
C ILE A 34 5.74 -5.57 7.37
N ASP A 35 6.75 -5.67 8.22
CA ASP A 35 7.06 -6.90 8.93
C ASP A 35 6.03 -7.18 10.02
N GLN A 36 5.52 -6.15 10.70
CA GLN A 36 4.35 -6.24 11.58
C GLN A 36 3.10 -6.71 10.81
N ALA A 37 2.84 -6.14 9.64
CA ALA A 37 1.71 -6.53 8.79
C ALA A 37 1.78 -8.00 8.38
N LYS A 38 2.96 -8.49 8.01
CA LYS A 38 3.20 -9.89 7.67
C LYS A 38 3.08 -10.80 8.90
N GLY A 39 3.64 -10.40 10.04
CA GLY A 39 3.57 -11.16 11.28
C GLY A 39 2.15 -11.28 11.84
N ALA A 40 1.28 -10.33 11.54
CA ALA A 40 -0.13 -10.37 11.91
C ALA A 40 -0.95 -11.36 11.06
N ILE A 41 -0.43 -11.88 9.95
CA ILE A 41 -1.09 -12.89 9.12
C ILE A 41 -0.95 -14.25 9.81
N THR A 42 -1.91 -14.54 10.69
CA THR A 42 -2.10 -15.87 11.26
C THR A 42 -2.63 -16.86 10.21
N PRO A 43 -2.52 -18.18 10.41
CA PRO A 43 -3.06 -19.16 9.46
C PRO A 43 -4.55 -18.99 9.15
N ASP A 44 -5.36 -18.64 10.15
CA ASP A 44 -6.80 -18.37 9.97
C ASP A 44 -7.04 -17.14 9.10
N LEU A 45 -6.28 -16.06 9.36
CA LEU A 45 -6.33 -14.85 8.55
C LEU A 45 -5.83 -15.11 7.13
N GLU A 46 -4.78 -15.92 6.97
CA GLU A 46 -4.27 -16.28 5.64
C GLU A 46 -5.36 -16.97 4.80
N PHE A 47 -6.13 -17.90 5.38
CA PHE A 47 -7.24 -18.55 4.69
C PHE A 47 -8.34 -17.56 4.27
N GLU A 48 -8.71 -16.63 5.16
CA GLU A 48 -9.66 -15.55 4.85
C GLU A 48 -9.15 -14.68 3.69
N LEU A 49 -7.89 -14.25 3.76
CA LEU A 49 -7.25 -13.43 2.72
C LEU A 49 -7.17 -14.18 1.38
N GLN A 50 -6.86 -15.48 1.40
CA GLN A 50 -6.86 -16.32 0.19
C GLN A 50 -8.24 -16.34 -0.48
N MET A 51 -9.31 -16.50 0.30
CA MET A 51 -10.68 -16.46 -0.23
C MET A 51 -11.00 -15.09 -0.82
N LEU A 52 -10.64 -14.00 -0.14
CA LEU A 52 -10.85 -12.64 -0.65
C LEU A 52 -10.08 -12.39 -1.94
N LEU A 53 -8.81 -12.83 -2.00
CA LEU A 53 -7.96 -12.66 -3.18
C LEU A 53 -8.45 -13.46 -4.39
N ARG A 54 -8.85 -14.72 -4.19
CA ARG A 54 -9.43 -15.56 -5.27
C ARG A 54 -10.73 -14.98 -5.85
N ASN A 55 -11.51 -14.29 -5.01
CA ASN A 55 -12.74 -13.60 -5.44
C ASN A 55 -12.49 -12.20 -6.02
N GLY A 56 -11.23 -11.78 -6.22
CA GLY A 56 -10.88 -10.44 -6.72
C GLY A 56 -11.11 -9.31 -5.71
N ARG A 57 -11.41 -9.62 -4.44
CA ARG A 57 -11.72 -8.66 -3.36
C ARG A 57 -10.46 -8.18 -2.64
N LYS A 58 -9.44 -7.76 -3.40
CA LYS A 58 -8.13 -7.36 -2.86
C LYS A 58 -8.19 -6.18 -1.89
N ILE A 59 -9.07 -5.21 -2.14
CA ILE A 59 -9.22 -4.05 -1.26
C ILE A 59 -9.69 -4.46 0.14
N GLU A 60 -10.57 -5.46 0.21
CA GLU A 60 -11.03 -5.97 1.51
C GLU A 60 -9.96 -6.78 2.22
N ALA A 61 -9.18 -7.57 1.50
CA ALA A 61 -8.02 -8.25 2.06
C ALA A 61 -7.05 -7.25 2.73
N ILE A 62 -6.79 -6.12 2.07
CA ILE A 62 -5.95 -5.03 2.63
C ILE A 62 -6.59 -4.40 3.87
N LYS A 63 -7.90 -4.16 3.84
CA LYS A 63 -8.63 -3.66 5.02
C LYS A 63 -8.51 -4.62 6.19
N ARG A 64 -8.68 -5.93 5.95
CA ARG A 64 -8.60 -6.96 6.99
C ARG A 64 -7.22 -7.02 7.64
N VAL A 65 -6.15 -7.01 6.84
CA VAL A 65 -4.78 -6.94 7.38
C VAL A 65 -4.58 -5.68 8.20
N ARG A 66 -5.08 -4.52 7.74
CA ARG A 66 -4.98 -3.25 8.46
C ARG A 66 -5.75 -3.24 9.78
N GLU A 67 -6.93 -3.85 9.82
CA GLU A 67 -7.74 -3.97 11.03
C GLU A 67 -7.07 -4.83 12.11
N VAL A 68 -6.40 -5.91 11.68
CA VAL A 68 -5.71 -6.82 12.61
C VAL A 68 -4.35 -6.29 13.06
N SER A 69 -3.59 -5.68 12.15
CA SER A 69 -2.21 -5.25 12.42
C SER A 69 -2.08 -3.80 12.87
N GLY A 70 -3.06 -2.93 12.61
CA GLY A 70 -3.01 -1.50 12.92
C GLY A 70 -2.08 -0.66 12.04
N VAL A 71 -1.45 -1.27 11.03
CA VAL A 71 -0.43 -0.64 10.18
C VAL A 71 -1.01 0.33 9.15
N GLY A 72 -0.13 1.14 8.56
CA GLY A 72 -0.49 2.01 7.44
C GLY A 72 -0.97 1.23 6.18
N PRO A 73 -1.77 1.87 5.31
CA PRO A 73 -2.33 1.23 4.11
C PRO A 73 -1.26 0.69 3.14
N TYR A 74 -0.07 1.32 3.11
CA TYR A 74 1.05 0.86 2.31
C TYR A 74 1.58 -0.51 2.80
N ALA A 75 1.84 -0.65 4.10
CA ALA A 75 2.37 -1.88 4.68
C ALA A 75 1.36 -3.04 4.57
N ALA A 76 0.08 -2.77 4.84
CA ALA A 76 -0.99 -3.76 4.65
C ALA A 76 -1.06 -4.23 3.19
N LYS A 77 -0.97 -3.31 2.22
CA LYS A 77 -0.91 -3.66 0.79
C LYS A 77 0.30 -4.53 0.47
N GLN A 78 1.48 -4.20 0.98
CA GLN A 78 2.69 -4.99 0.74
C GLN A 78 2.57 -6.43 1.28
N ALA A 79 2.01 -6.60 2.47
CA ALA A 79 1.77 -7.93 3.04
C ALA A 79 0.80 -8.76 2.17
N VAL A 80 -0.31 -8.16 1.75
CA VAL A 80 -1.30 -8.80 0.86
C VAL A 80 -0.72 -9.10 -0.52
N ASP A 81 0.07 -8.18 -1.10
CA ASP A 81 0.74 -8.38 -2.39
C ASP A 81 1.75 -9.54 -2.34
N SER A 82 2.48 -9.67 -1.23
CA SER A 82 3.36 -10.81 -0.99
C SER A 82 2.59 -12.12 -0.87
N LEU A 83 1.42 -12.12 -0.22
CA LEU A 83 0.55 -13.30 -0.15
C LEU A 83 -0.04 -13.65 -1.51
N ALA A 84 -0.53 -12.67 -2.27
CA ALA A 84 -1.07 -12.88 -3.62
C ALA A 84 -0.02 -13.54 -4.54
N ARG A 85 1.23 -13.04 -4.52
CA ARG A 85 2.33 -13.64 -5.30
C ARG A 85 2.61 -15.10 -4.89
N ARG A 86 2.50 -15.44 -3.61
CA ARG A 86 2.64 -16.83 -3.14
C ARG A 86 1.52 -17.74 -3.66
N ILE A 87 0.30 -17.23 -3.73
CA ILE A 87 -0.87 -17.97 -4.23
C ILE A 87 -0.80 -18.15 -5.75
N ASP A 88 -0.50 -17.07 -6.48
CA ASP A 88 -0.42 -17.06 -7.95
C ASP A 88 0.76 -17.91 -8.44
N GLY A 89 1.89 -17.88 -7.72
CA GLY A 89 3.07 -18.70 -8.00
C GLY A 89 2.89 -20.20 -7.73
N TYR A 90 1.77 -20.62 -7.13
CA TYR A 90 1.42 -22.03 -6.91
C TYR A 90 0.46 -22.58 -8.01
N SER A 91 0.13 -21.77 -9.02
CA SER A 91 -0.75 -22.16 -10.13
C SER A 91 0.00 -22.59 -11.41
N ALA A 92 1.28 -22.98 -11.28
CA ALA A 92 2.07 -23.61 -12.35
C ALA A 92 2.30 -25.09 -12.01
#